data_AF-A0A957N3T6-F1
#
_entry.id   AF-A0A957N3T6-F1
#
_cell.length_a   1.000
_cell.length_b   1.000
_cell.length_c   1.000
_cell.angle_alpha   90.00
_cell.angle_beta   90.00
_cell.angle_gamma   90.00
#
_symmetry.space_group_name_H-M   'P 1'
#
loop_
_entity.id
_entity.type
_entity.pdbx_description
1 polymer ?
#
loop_
_entity_poly.entity_id
_entity_poly.type
_entity_poly.pdbx_seq_one_letter_code
_entity_poly.pdbx_strand_id
1 'polypeptide(L)'
;MPGSPDSQRDGMVTFLPHHLNRQPVVVLGLTADELWICAGLSATVGLVLGIALAWLTATLAMAPTVVVAAVAAPLLLRAGTSDARALDAVWARVEQAGAYRFSAHVSQTLAPQPTAVNAGRQSTTRGLYLEGRTDRAAEALHLTVWSEGGGVGGPASGVEFKVDGDRAFARQGGGAWQEA
;
A
#
# COMPACT_ATOMS: atom_id res chain seq x y z
N MET A 1 -15.40 2.88 -38.77
CA MET A 1 -15.19 3.73 -37.58
C MET A 1 -16.53 4.35 -37.23
N PRO A 2 -17.00 4.35 -35.97
CA PRO A 2 -16.23 4.55 -34.73
C PRO A 2 -16.14 3.25 -33.90
N GLY A 3 -15.08 2.94 -33.15
CA GLY A 3 -14.32 3.81 -32.26
C GLY A 3 -14.88 3.62 -30.84
N SER A 4 -14.66 2.44 -30.23
CA SER A 4 -15.03 2.18 -28.83
C SER A 4 -14.27 3.18 -27.94
N PRO A 5 -14.96 4.05 -27.19
CA PRO A 5 -14.33 5.13 -26.42
C PRO A 5 -13.84 4.64 -25.05
N ASP A 6 -13.15 3.50 -24.98
CA ASP A 6 -12.70 2.90 -23.71
C ASP A 6 -11.35 3.47 -23.21
N SER A 7 -10.88 4.61 -23.76
CA SER A 7 -9.55 5.15 -23.45
C SER A 7 -9.52 6.54 -22.78
N GLN A 8 -10.66 7.15 -22.39
CA GLN A 8 -10.62 8.60 -22.08
C GLN A 8 -11.27 9.11 -20.79
N ARG A 9 -11.76 8.30 -19.84
CA ARG A 9 -12.42 8.90 -18.64
C ARG A 9 -12.18 8.32 -17.25
N ASP A 10 -11.32 7.32 -17.08
CA ASP A 10 -10.98 6.87 -15.71
C ASP A 10 -9.63 7.41 -15.26
N GLY A 11 -9.65 8.67 -14.81
CA GLY A 11 -8.62 9.24 -13.94
C GLY A 11 -8.67 8.65 -12.51
N MET A 12 -9.47 7.62 -12.28
CA MET A 12 -9.43 6.81 -11.07
C MET A 12 -8.38 5.72 -11.28
N VAL A 13 -7.25 5.84 -10.58
CA VAL A 13 -6.28 4.75 -10.47
C VAL A 13 -7.02 3.58 -9.83
N THR A 14 -7.37 2.56 -10.61
CA THR A 14 -7.99 1.33 -10.09
C THR A 14 -6.96 0.59 -9.25
N PHE A 15 -6.98 0.88 -7.95
CA PHE A 15 -6.27 0.10 -6.95
C PHE A 15 -6.95 -1.26 -6.81
N LEU A 16 -6.44 -2.27 -7.54
CA LEU A 16 -6.89 -3.65 -7.39
C LEU A 16 -6.33 -4.22 -6.07
N PRO A 17 -7.15 -4.56 -5.04
CA PRO A 17 -6.67 -4.70 -3.66
C PRO A 17 -6.05 -6.06 -3.30
N HIS A 18 -5.59 -6.85 -4.27
CA HIS A 18 -4.95 -8.14 -3.98
C HIS A 18 -3.61 -8.00 -3.22
N HIS A 19 -3.10 -6.77 -3.10
CA HIS A 19 -1.81 -6.42 -2.50
C HIS A 19 -1.89 -5.86 -1.06
N LEU A 20 -3.08 -5.64 -0.49
CA LEU A 20 -3.20 -5.03 0.86
C LEU A 20 -2.67 -5.94 1.98
N ASN A 21 -2.83 -7.26 1.84
CA ASN A 21 -2.35 -8.25 2.81
C ASN A 21 -1.07 -8.99 2.35
N ARG A 22 -0.56 -8.66 1.15
CA ARG A 22 0.65 -9.24 0.56
C ARG A 22 1.56 -8.11 0.13
N GLN A 23 1.92 -7.29 1.11
CA GLN A 23 2.84 -6.18 0.92
C GLN A 23 4.23 -6.81 0.69
N PRO A 24 4.89 -6.58 -0.45
CA PRO A 24 6.29 -6.97 -0.56
C PRO A 24 7.05 -6.28 0.57
N VAL A 25 7.95 -6.99 1.25
CA VAL A 25 8.79 -6.36 2.26
C VAL A 25 9.65 -5.32 1.54
N VAL A 26 9.33 -4.04 1.74
CA VAL A 26 10.06 -2.92 1.16
C VAL A 26 11.07 -2.43 2.18
N VAL A 27 12.36 -2.66 1.92
CA VAL A 27 13.45 -2.15 2.75
C VAL A 27 14.08 -0.97 2.03
N LEU A 28 14.01 0.21 2.64
CA LEU A 28 14.60 1.44 2.10
C LEU A 28 14.10 1.79 0.67
N GLY A 29 12.88 1.40 0.32
CA GLY A 29 12.32 1.63 -1.02
C GLY A 29 12.86 0.70 -2.10
N LEU A 30 13.37 -0.47 -1.74
CA LEU A 30 13.64 -1.60 -2.64
C LEU A 30 12.74 -2.77 -2.23
N THR A 31 12.20 -3.48 -3.21
CA THR A 31 11.58 -4.79 -2.97
C THR A 31 12.64 -5.81 -2.56
N ALA A 32 12.23 -6.89 -1.90
CA ALA A 32 13.17 -7.95 -1.49
C ALA A 32 14.02 -8.48 -2.66
N ASP A 33 13.43 -8.68 -3.84
CA ASP A 33 14.14 -9.18 -5.03
C ASP A 33 15.19 -8.18 -5.52
N GLU A 34 14.86 -6.89 -5.55
CA GLU A 34 15.80 -5.82 -5.94
C GLU A 34 16.93 -5.66 -4.92
N LEU A 35 16.63 -5.81 -3.63
CA LEU A 35 17.62 -5.77 -2.56
C LEU A 35 18.65 -6.90 -2.72
N TRP A 36 18.20 -8.13 -2.97
CA TRP A 36 19.12 -9.26 -3.14
C TRP A 36 19.96 -9.15 -4.42
N ILE A 37 19.37 -8.67 -5.52
CA ILE A 37 20.12 -8.44 -6.78
C ILE A 37 21.17 -7.34 -6.57
N CYS A 38 20.79 -6.22 -5.95
CA CYS A 38 21.69 -5.11 -5.69
C CYS A 38 22.84 -5.52 -4.75
N ALA A 39 22.52 -6.20 -3.65
CA ALA A 39 23.51 -6.71 -2.70
C ALA A 39 24.44 -7.73 -3.36
N GLY A 40 23.91 -8.66 -4.16
CA GLY A 40 24.70 -9.67 -4.87
C GLY A 40 25.65 -9.08 -5.90
N LEU A 41 25.17 -8.12 -6.72
CA LEU A 41 26.01 -7.41 -7.69
C LEU A 41 27.10 -6.60 -6.98
N SER A 42 26.74 -5.87 -5.93
CA SER A 42 27.70 -5.08 -5.15
C SER A 42 28.75 -5.94 -4.47
N ALA A 43 28.36 -7.10 -3.91
CA ALA A 43 29.28 -8.05 -3.31
C ALA A 43 30.22 -8.65 -4.37
N THR A 44 29.72 -8.96 -5.57
CA THR A 44 30.54 -9.50 -6.66
C THR A 44 31.58 -8.49 -7.13
N VAL A 45 31.17 -7.23 -7.36
CA VAL A 45 32.07 -6.12 -7.71
C VAL A 45 33.09 -5.90 -6.59
N GLY A 46 32.63 -5.85 -5.33
CA GLY A 46 33.50 -5.70 -4.17
C GLY A 46 34.48 -6.85 -3.99
N LEU A 47 34.11 -8.08 -4.34
CA LEU A 47 34.98 -9.24 -4.27
C LEU A 47 36.08 -9.18 -5.33
N VAL A 48 35.74 -8.84 -6.58
CA VAL A 48 36.71 -8.70 -7.67
C VAL A 48 37.73 -7.59 -7.35
N LEU A 49 37.25 -6.42 -6.91
CA LEU A 49 38.11 -5.31 -6.48
C LEU A 49 38.92 -5.67 -5.22
N GLY A 50 38.29 -6.32 -4.25
CA GLY A 50 38.92 -6.74 -3.00
C GLY A 50 40.03 -7.76 -3.19
N ILE A 51 39.84 -8.74 -4.10
CA ILE A 51 40.89 -9.69 -4.47
C ILE A 51 42.05 -8.96 -5.14
N ALA A 52 41.78 -8.08 -6.13
CA ALA A 52 42.83 -7.31 -6.79
C ALA A 52 43.64 -6.46 -5.78
N LEU A 53 42.97 -5.80 -4.83
CA LEU A 53 43.63 -5.04 -3.77
C LEU A 53 44.41 -5.93 -2.81
N ALA A 54 43.88 -7.09 -2.43
CA ALA A 54 44.54 -8.03 -1.53
C ALA A 54 45.85 -8.55 -2.13
N TRP A 55 45.87 -8.83 -3.45
CA TRP A 55 47.09 -9.16 -4.18
C TRP A 55 48.10 -8.00 -4.17
N LEU A 56 47.64 -6.78 -4.44
CA LEU A 56 48.50 -5.59 -4.50
C LEU A 56 49.10 -5.22 -3.14
N THR A 57 48.33 -5.37 -2.07
CA THR A 57 48.70 -4.98 -0.69
C THR A 57 49.25 -6.15 0.14
N ALA A 58 49.34 -7.34 -0.45
CA ALA A 58 49.66 -8.61 0.21
C ALA A 58 48.84 -8.86 1.50
N THR A 59 47.65 -8.26 1.60
CA THR A 59 46.83 -8.24 2.81
C THR A 59 45.49 -8.92 2.54
N LEU A 60 45.35 -10.15 3.05
CA LEU A 60 44.13 -10.96 2.89
C LEU A 60 42.87 -10.29 3.47
N ALA A 61 43.03 -9.41 4.46
CA ALA A 61 41.92 -8.67 5.07
C ALA A 61 41.26 -7.66 4.13
N MET A 62 41.91 -7.25 3.03
CA MET A 62 41.32 -6.28 2.09
C MET A 62 40.14 -6.85 1.32
N ALA A 63 40.12 -8.16 1.06
CA ALA A 63 39.01 -8.79 0.34
C ALA A 63 37.66 -8.65 1.08
N PRO A 64 37.50 -9.07 2.35
CA PRO A 64 36.24 -8.92 3.07
C PRO A 64 35.87 -7.46 3.34
N THR A 65 36.84 -6.57 3.60
CA THR A 65 36.56 -5.15 3.87
C THR A 65 35.97 -4.45 2.64
N VAL A 66 36.52 -4.68 1.45
CA VAL A 66 36.04 -4.06 0.20
C VAL A 66 34.67 -4.61 -0.19
N VAL A 67 34.40 -5.90 0.04
CA VAL A 67 33.07 -6.50 -0.16
C VAL A 67 32.01 -5.81 0.71
N VAL A 68 32.27 -5.69 2.01
CA VAL A 68 31.32 -5.03 2.94
C VAL A 68 31.11 -3.55 2.55
N ALA A 69 32.19 -2.84 2.21
CA ALA A 69 32.10 -1.45 1.78
C ALA A 69 31.29 -1.28 0.49
N ALA A 70 31.48 -2.16 -0.50
CA ALA A 70 30.75 -2.12 -1.76
C ALA A 70 29.25 -2.38 -1.58
N VAL A 71 28.87 -3.31 -0.70
CA VAL A 71 27.46 -3.59 -0.36
C VAL A 71 26.81 -2.42 0.38
N ALA A 72 27.55 -1.75 1.28
CA ALA A 72 27.02 -0.62 2.06
C ALA A 72 26.94 0.70 1.27
N ALA A 73 27.83 0.92 0.30
CA ALA A 73 27.92 2.15 -0.48
C ALA A 73 26.58 2.64 -1.09
N PRO A 74 25.77 1.81 -1.78
CA PRO A 74 24.50 2.27 -2.36
C PRO A 74 23.48 2.73 -1.31
N LEU A 75 23.50 2.15 -0.10
CA LEU A 75 22.61 2.54 1.00
C LEU A 75 22.97 3.94 1.54
N LEU A 76 24.28 4.19 1.68
CA LEU A 76 24.79 5.47 2.17
C LEU A 76 24.58 6.60 1.14
N LEU A 77 24.76 6.31 -0.14
CA LEU A 77 24.53 7.28 -1.23
C LEU A 77 23.04 7.64 -1.38
N ARG A 78 22.14 6.66 -1.21
CA ARG A 78 20.68 6.87 -1.29
C ARG A 78 20.15 7.75 -0.17
N ALA A 79 20.70 7.67 1.04
CA ALA A 79 20.27 8.51 2.16
C ALA A 79 20.48 10.02 1.90
N GLY A 80 21.30 10.39 0.91
CA GLY A 80 21.57 11.77 0.53
C GLY A 80 20.67 12.35 -0.56
N THR A 81 19.76 11.59 -1.17
CA THR A 81 18.98 12.08 -2.33
C THR A 81 17.72 12.84 -1.91
N SER A 82 17.43 13.93 -2.63
CA SER A 82 16.38 14.94 -2.39
C SER A 82 14.93 14.45 -2.50
N ASP A 83 14.69 13.21 -2.93
CA ASP A 83 13.35 12.65 -3.16
C ASP A 83 12.54 12.48 -1.87
N ALA A 84 13.20 12.14 -0.75
CA ALA A 84 12.51 11.99 0.53
C ALA A 84 11.87 13.31 0.99
N ARG A 85 12.61 14.43 0.92
CA ARG A 85 12.08 15.75 1.31
C ARG A 85 10.98 16.24 0.40
N ALA A 86 11.06 15.93 -0.90
CA ALA A 86 10.01 16.29 -1.85
C ALA A 86 8.72 15.52 -1.56
N LEU A 87 8.81 14.23 -1.25
CA LEU A 87 7.69 13.40 -0.85
C LEU A 87 7.08 13.87 0.48
N ASP A 88 7.90 14.19 1.48
CA ASP A 88 7.46 14.76 2.75
C ASP A 88 6.70 16.08 2.55
N ALA A 89 7.19 16.94 1.66
CA ALA A 89 6.54 18.22 1.35
C ALA A 89 5.23 18.05 0.55
N VAL A 90 5.08 16.97 -0.22
CA VAL A 90 3.81 16.61 -0.87
C VAL A 90 2.83 16.08 0.18
N TRP A 91 3.27 15.18 1.06
CA TRP A 91 2.45 14.67 2.15
C TRP A 91 1.98 15.78 3.10
N ALA A 92 2.86 16.71 3.46
CA ALA A 92 2.48 17.87 4.27
C ALA A 92 1.39 18.72 3.60
N ARG A 93 1.44 18.87 2.27
CA ARG A 93 0.40 19.59 1.50
C ARG A 93 -0.92 18.83 1.43
N VAL A 94 -0.87 17.51 1.28
CA VAL A 94 -2.08 16.65 1.31
C VAL A 94 -2.73 16.68 2.69
N GLU A 95 -1.92 16.59 3.75
CA GLU A 95 -2.40 16.64 5.14
C GLU A 95 -3.04 18.00 5.46
N GLN A 96 -2.42 19.10 5.00
CA GLN A 96 -2.97 20.45 5.13
C GLN A 96 -4.25 20.65 4.31
N ALA A 97 -4.40 19.98 3.16
CA ALA A 97 -5.61 20.08 2.36
C ALA A 97 -6.82 19.47 3.09
N GLY A 98 -6.60 18.43 3.90
CA GLY A 98 -7.58 17.86 4.83
C GLY A 98 -8.81 17.19 4.19
N ALA A 99 -9.11 17.48 2.92
CA ALA A 99 -10.28 17.01 2.21
C ALA A 99 -9.91 16.09 1.04
N TYR A 100 -10.44 14.87 1.06
CA TYR A 100 -10.20 13.89 0.00
C TYR A 100 -11.40 12.98 -0.22
N ARG A 101 -11.53 12.48 -1.45
CA ARG A 101 -12.47 11.44 -1.84
C ARG A 101 -11.71 10.12 -2.00
N PHE A 102 -12.28 9.04 -1.50
CA PHE A 102 -11.68 7.72 -1.57
C PHE A 102 -12.72 6.67 -1.96
N SER A 103 -12.24 5.63 -2.64
CA SER A 103 -12.95 4.38 -2.84
C SER A 103 -12.04 3.24 -2.40
N ALA A 104 -12.60 2.22 -1.77
CA ALA A 104 -11.85 1.07 -1.28
C ALA A 104 -12.68 -0.20 -1.46
N HIS A 105 -12.01 -1.28 -1.83
CA HIS A 105 -12.62 -2.61 -1.88
C HIS A 105 -11.87 -3.53 -0.91
N VAL A 106 -12.60 -4.08 0.05
CA VAL A 106 -12.07 -4.91 1.14
C VAL A 106 -12.57 -6.33 0.96
N SER A 107 -11.65 -7.28 0.74
CA SER A 107 -11.96 -8.71 0.76
C SER A 107 -11.65 -9.29 2.14
N GLN A 108 -12.68 -9.71 2.86
CA GLN A 108 -12.56 -10.37 4.15
C GLN A 108 -12.61 -11.89 3.96
N THR A 109 -11.53 -12.58 4.28
CA THR A 109 -11.48 -14.05 4.28
C THR A 109 -11.49 -14.58 5.71
N LEU A 110 -12.52 -15.37 6.04
CA LEU A 110 -12.66 -16.04 7.32
C LEU A 110 -12.27 -17.51 7.15
N ALA A 111 -11.07 -17.84 7.62
CA ALA A 111 -10.56 -19.21 7.66
C ALA A 111 -10.84 -19.82 9.05
N PRO A 112 -11.62 -20.92 9.14
CA PRO A 112 -11.86 -21.59 10.41
C PRO A 112 -10.55 -22.21 10.94
N GLN A 113 -10.35 -22.17 12.26
CA GLN A 113 -9.18 -22.78 12.89
C GLN A 113 -9.16 -24.30 12.65
N PRO A 114 -8.00 -24.91 12.32
CA PRO A 114 -7.88 -26.32 11.99
C PRO A 114 -7.98 -27.20 13.26
N THR A 115 -9.18 -27.35 13.78
CA THR A 115 -9.52 -28.15 14.97
C THR A 115 -10.53 -29.24 14.60
N ALA A 116 -10.57 -30.33 15.36
CA ALA A 116 -11.53 -31.42 15.13
C ALA A 116 -13.00 -30.94 15.08
N VAL A 117 -13.36 -29.93 15.87
CA VAL A 117 -14.71 -29.32 15.89
C VAL A 117 -15.04 -28.48 14.64
N ASN A 118 -14.03 -28.10 13.86
CA ASN A 118 -14.17 -27.33 12.62
C ASN A 118 -13.96 -28.20 11.36
N ALA A 119 -13.85 -29.52 11.51
CA ALA A 119 -13.66 -30.44 10.40
C ALA A 119 -14.78 -30.26 9.35
N GLY A 120 -14.39 -30.07 8.08
CA GLY A 120 -15.32 -29.84 6.97
C GLY A 120 -15.79 -28.39 6.78
N ARG A 121 -15.45 -27.44 7.67
CA ARG A 121 -15.74 -26.01 7.42
C ARG A 121 -14.81 -25.45 6.36
N GLN A 122 -15.39 -24.79 5.35
CA GLN A 122 -14.64 -24.14 4.29
C GLN A 122 -14.32 -22.68 4.62
N SER A 123 -13.23 -22.18 4.05
CA SER A 123 -12.92 -20.74 4.08
C SER A 123 -14.01 -19.96 3.33
N THR A 124 -14.47 -18.86 3.91
CA THR A 124 -15.46 -17.97 3.28
C THR A 124 -14.84 -16.61 3.00
N THR A 125 -15.03 -16.08 1.79
CA THR A 125 -14.58 -14.73 1.42
C THR A 125 -15.79 -13.83 1.19
N ARG A 126 -15.81 -12.66 1.84
CA ARG A 126 -16.82 -11.61 1.65
C ARG A 126 -16.16 -10.35 1.09
N GLY A 127 -16.77 -9.75 0.07
CA GLY A 127 -16.35 -8.46 -0.46
C GLY A 127 -17.16 -7.32 0.14
N LEU A 128 -16.47 -6.27 0.57
CA LEU A 128 -17.02 -5.01 1.05
C LEU A 128 -16.52 -3.90 0.13
N TYR A 129 -17.43 -3.10 -0.40
CA TYR A 129 -17.09 -1.90 -1.15
C TYR A 129 -17.37 -0.67 -0.30
N LEU A 130 -16.46 0.30 -0.32
CA LEU A 130 -16.51 1.52 0.46
C LEU A 130 -16.26 2.70 -0.45
N GLU A 131 -17.10 3.73 -0.38
CA GLU A 131 -16.85 5.02 -1.00
C GLU A 131 -17.08 6.11 0.01
N GLY A 132 -16.23 7.13 0.02
CA GLY A 132 -16.41 8.23 0.94
C GLY A 132 -15.71 9.50 0.53
N ARG A 133 -16.09 10.56 1.23
CA ARG A 133 -15.43 11.84 1.23
C ARG A 133 -15.19 12.23 2.68
N THR A 134 -14.01 12.77 2.95
CA THR A 134 -13.70 13.34 4.25
C THR A 134 -13.27 14.78 4.06
N ASP A 135 -13.52 15.60 5.07
CA ASP A 135 -12.98 16.92 5.27
C ASP A 135 -12.55 17.01 6.73
N ARG A 136 -11.26 16.85 6.96
CA ARG A 136 -10.67 16.82 8.30
C ARG A 136 -10.71 18.18 8.99
N ALA A 137 -10.66 19.27 8.23
CA ALA A 137 -10.76 20.62 8.79
C ALA A 137 -12.19 20.92 9.26
N ALA A 138 -13.19 20.35 8.58
CA ALA A 138 -14.59 20.44 8.97
C ALA A 138 -15.07 19.29 9.88
N GLU A 139 -14.17 18.37 10.28
CA GLU A 139 -14.50 17.15 11.05
C GLU A 139 -15.67 16.36 10.43
N ALA A 140 -15.76 16.38 9.11
CA ALA A 140 -16.88 15.84 8.36
C ALA A 140 -16.45 14.61 7.56
N LEU A 141 -17.08 13.47 7.82
CA LEU A 141 -16.88 12.23 7.04
C LEU A 141 -18.22 11.81 6.47
N HIS A 142 -18.28 11.46 5.19
CA HIS A 142 -19.43 10.77 4.61
C HIS A 142 -18.92 9.54 3.88
N LEU A 143 -19.35 8.38 4.32
CA LEU A 143 -18.93 7.07 3.87
C LEU A 143 -20.16 6.26 3.49
N THR A 144 -20.09 5.47 2.44
CA THR A 144 -21.10 4.49 2.06
C THR A 144 -20.44 3.13 1.93
N VAL A 145 -21.04 2.11 2.52
CA VAL A 145 -20.51 0.75 2.57
C VAL A 145 -21.53 -0.21 1.97
N TRP A 146 -21.08 -1.07 1.05
CA TRP A 146 -21.90 -2.10 0.41
C TRP A 146 -21.33 -3.50 0.68
N SER A 147 -22.20 -4.47 0.94
CA SER A 147 -21.88 -5.90 1.09
C SER A 147 -22.40 -6.69 -0.10
N GLU A 148 -21.66 -7.72 -0.54
CA GLU A 148 -22.06 -8.67 -1.60
C GLU A 148 -22.35 -8.08 -3.00
N GLY A 149 -21.28 -7.77 -3.76
CA GLY A 149 -21.39 -7.54 -5.21
C GLY A 149 -21.48 -6.09 -5.68
N GLY A 150 -21.16 -5.14 -4.79
CA GLY A 150 -20.66 -3.78 -5.09
C GLY A 150 -21.50 -2.90 -6.03
N GLY A 151 -22.15 -1.85 -5.50
CA GLY A 151 -22.60 -0.67 -6.27
C GLY A 151 -23.68 -0.85 -7.36
N VAL A 152 -23.88 -2.05 -7.91
CA VAL A 152 -24.79 -2.33 -9.04
C VAL A 152 -26.27 -2.11 -8.66
N GLY A 153 -26.61 -2.22 -7.37
CA GLY A 153 -27.96 -1.93 -6.84
C GLY A 153 -28.26 -0.45 -6.56
N GLY A 154 -27.30 0.45 -6.79
CA GLY A 154 -27.40 1.87 -6.46
C GLY A 154 -27.21 2.18 -4.97
N PRO A 155 -27.32 3.46 -4.57
CA PRO A 155 -27.09 3.91 -3.18
C PRO A 155 -28.08 3.32 -2.16
N ALA A 156 -29.19 2.73 -2.61
CA ALA A 156 -30.23 2.18 -1.74
C ALA A 156 -29.83 0.87 -1.01
N SER A 157 -28.84 0.12 -1.52
CA SER A 157 -28.37 -1.12 -0.90
C SER A 157 -27.17 -0.92 0.04
N GLY A 158 -26.64 0.30 0.09
CA GLY A 158 -25.51 0.66 0.95
C GLY A 158 -25.96 1.13 2.34
N VAL A 159 -25.08 0.95 3.32
CA VAL A 159 -25.17 1.64 4.61
C VAL A 159 -24.34 2.90 4.51
N GLU A 160 -24.99 4.05 4.66
CA GLU A 160 -24.32 5.35 4.70
C GLU A 160 -24.00 5.73 6.14
N PHE A 161 -22.76 6.15 6.37
CA PHE A 161 -22.27 6.71 7.61
C PHE A 161 -21.90 8.17 7.38
N LYS A 162 -22.34 9.05 8.26
CA LYS A 162 -21.98 10.46 8.25
C LYS A 162 -21.47 10.83 9.64
N VAL A 163 -20.28 11.40 9.71
CA VAL A 163 -19.72 12.01 10.92
C VAL A 163 -19.72 13.52 10.71
N ASP A 164 -20.18 14.24 11.71
CA ASP A 164 -20.22 15.70 11.76
C ASP A 164 -19.73 16.13 13.14
N GLY A 165 -18.45 16.49 13.25
CA GLY A 165 -17.77 16.68 14.53
C GLY A 165 -17.70 15.38 15.34
N ASP A 166 -18.17 15.44 16.58
CA ASP A 166 -18.21 14.28 17.49
C ASP A 166 -19.42 13.34 17.26
N ARG A 167 -20.32 13.66 16.34
CA ARG A 167 -21.56 12.89 16.15
C ARG A 167 -21.48 12.01 14.92
N ALA A 168 -21.73 10.72 15.12
CA ALA A 168 -21.84 9.74 14.06
C ALA A 168 -23.29 9.36 13.79
N PHE A 169 -23.66 9.34 12.51
CA PHE A 169 -24.98 8.96 12.03
C PHE A 169 -24.85 7.83 11.03
N ALA A 170 -25.77 6.88 11.07
CA ALA A 170 -25.91 5.84 10.07
C ALA A 170 -27.31 5.85 9.47
N ARG A 171 -27.43 5.49 8.20
CA ARG A 171 -28.71 5.14 7.57
C ARG A 171 -28.51 3.97 6.62
N GLN A 172 -29.54 3.14 6.50
CA GLN A 172 -29.58 2.08 5.52
C GLN A 172 -30.45 2.53 4.33
N GLY A 173 -29.86 2.65 3.14
CA GLY A 173 -30.53 3.17 1.95
C GLY A 173 -31.13 4.58 2.14
N GLY A 174 -32.29 4.84 1.54
CA GLY A 174 -33.02 6.11 1.63
C GLY A 174 -33.74 6.37 2.96
N GLY A 175 -33.43 5.61 4.01
CA GLY A 175 -34.02 5.75 5.34
C GLY A 175 -33.61 7.01 6.09
N ALA A 176 -34.24 7.24 7.25
CA ALA A 176 -33.88 8.34 8.14
C ALA A 176 -32.50 8.12 8.79
N TRP A 177 -31.77 9.21 9.05
CA TRP A 177 -30.51 9.18 9.79
C TRP A 177 -30.76 8.80 11.26
N GLN A 178 -30.02 7.82 11.75
CA GLN A 178 -30.01 7.38 13.14
C GLN A 178 -28.63 7.64 13.74
N GLU A 179 -28.57 8.10 14.98
CA GLU A 179 -27.30 8.26 15.70
C GLU A 179 -26.75 6.89 16.08
N ALA A 180 -25.47 6.65 15.76
CA ALA A 180 -24.80 5.35 15.88
C ALA A 180 -24.09 5.17 17.22
#